data_AF-A0ABD0N9J0-F1
#
_entry.id   AF-A0ABD0N9J0-F1
#
_cell.length_a   1.000
_cell.length_b   1.000
_cell.length_c   1.000
_cell.angle_alpha   90.00
_cell.angle_beta   90.00
_cell.angle_gamma   90.00
#
_symmetry.space_group_name_H-M   'P 1'
#
loop_
_entity.id
_entity.type
_entity.pdbx_description
1 polymer ?
#
loop_
_entity_poly.entity_id
_entity_poly.type
_entity_poly.pdbx_seq_one_letter_code
_entity_poly.pdbx_strand_id
1 'polypeptide(L)'
;VSGNGQLCVEKALKLFAQLINNKVFLLTFIRTLEMQRSFSMRDRGNVASLIMTALQGRLEYATDVLKHLLSDLIDKNLESKNHPKLLLR
;
A
#
# COMPACT_ATOMS: atom_id res chain seq x y z
N VAL A 1 1.26 33.20 9.96
CA VAL A 1 0.36 32.56 10.96
C VAL A 1 -0.12 31.26 10.33
N SER A 2 0.37 30.10 10.78
CA SER A 2 -0.18 28.81 10.35
C SER A 2 -1.64 28.77 10.78
N GLY A 3 -2.57 28.86 9.83
CA GLY A 3 -4.00 28.87 10.14
C GLY A 3 -4.38 27.59 10.88
N ASN A 4 -5.31 27.68 11.83
CA ASN A 4 -5.76 26.55 12.66
C ASN A 4 -6.05 25.25 11.86
N GLY A 5 -6.46 25.36 10.60
CA GLY A 5 -6.64 24.22 9.70
C GLY A 5 -5.35 23.42 9.41
N GLN A 6 -4.20 24.08 9.29
CA GLN A 6 -2.92 23.42 9.00
C GLN A 6 -2.46 22.54 10.19
N LEU A 7 -2.70 23.00 11.42
CA LEU A 7 -2.40 22.24 12.64
C LEU A 7 -3.28 20.98 12.77
N CYS A 8 -4.55 21.07 12.38
CA CYS A 8 -5.45 19.92 12.37
C CYS A 8 -5.04 18.88 11.31
N VAL A 9 -4.67 19.34 10.11
CA VAL A 9 -4.21 18.46 9.03
C VAL A 9 -2.91 17.74 9.44
N GLU A 10 -1.95 18.44 10.02
CA GLU A 10 -0.69 17.83 10.47
C GLU A 10 -0.92 16.75 11.54
N LYS A 11 -1.82 17.01 12.50
CA LYS A 11 -2.21 16.02 13.52
C LYS A 11 -2.86 14.79 12.89
N ALA A 12 -3.79 14.98 11.95
CA ALA A 12 -4.44 13.87 11.24
C ALA A 12 -3.43 13.05 10.43
N LEU A 13 -2.49 13.71 9.74
CA LEU A 13 -1.43 13.03 8.98
C LEU A 13 -0.49 12.23 9.87
N LYS A 14 -0.17 12.72 11.07
CA LYS A 14 0.61 11.95 12.06
C LYS A 14 -0.11 10.67 12.49
N LEU A 15 -1.41 10.74 12.77
CA LEU A 15 -2.22 9.56 13.09
C LEU A 15 -2.33 8.61 11.90
N PHE A 16 -2.50 9.14 10.69
CA PHE A 16 -2.52 8.33 9.48
C PHE A 16 -1.17 7.62 9.25
N ALA A 17 -0.06 8.31 9.49
CA ALA A 17 1.25 7.68 9.42
C ALA A 17 1.37 6.52 10.42
N GLN A 18 0.81 6.63 11.63
CA GLN A 18 0.76 5.51 12.58
C GLN A 18 -0.03 4.32 12.02
N LEU A 19 -1.17 4.58 11.37
CA LEU A 19 -1.94 3.52 10.69
C LEU A 19 -1.13 2.84 9.58
N ILE A 20 -0.39 3.60 8.77
CA ILE A 20 0.48 3.04 7.72
C ILE A 20 1.56 2.10 8.29
N ASN A 21 1.98 2.30 9.54
CA ASN A 21 2.93 1.40 10.21
C ASN A 21 2.29 0.19 10.87
N ASN A 22 0.96 0.09 10.86
CA ASN A 22 0.27 -1.11 11.27
C ASN A 22 0.13 -2.04 10.04
N LYS A 23 0.81 -3.19 10.09
CA LYS A 23 0.87 -4.16 8.98
C LYS A 23 -0.53 -4.58 8.51
N VAL A 24 -1.44 -4.84 9.45
CA VAL A 24 -2.80 -5.29 9.14
C VAL A 24 -3.59 -4.18 8.44
N PHE A 25 -3.45 -2.94 8.92
CA PHE A 25 -4.06 -1.79 8.27
C PHE A 25 -3.52 -1.61 6.85
N LEU A 26 -2.19 -1.57 6.68
CA LEU A 26 -1.57 -1.28 5.39
C LEU A 26 -1.91 -2.33 4.34
N LEU A 27 -1.87 -3.62 4.69
CA LEU A 27 -2.28 -4.71 3.79
C LEU A 27 -3.76 -4.59 3.41
N THR A 28 -4.64 -4.35 4.38
CA THR A 28 -6.08 -4.17 4.13
C THR A 28 -6.33 -2.95 3.25
N PHE A 29 -5.63 -1.85 3.50
CA PHE A 29 -5.74 -0.60 2.75
C PHE A 29 -5.37 -0.82 1.27
N ILE A 30 -4.21 -1.42 1.00
CA ILE A 30 -3.76 -1.73 -0.38
C ILE A 30 -4.77 -2.65 -1.08
N ARG A 31 -5.16 -3.77 -0.45
CA ARG A 31 -6.12 -4.71 -1.01
C ARG A 31 -7.46 -4.04 -1.33
N THR A 32 -7.95 -3.16 -0.44
CA THR A 32 -9.22 -2.45 -0.64
C THR A 32 -9.16 -1.52 -1.84
N LEU A 33 -8.04 -0.81 -2.03
CA LEU A 33 -7.83 0.05 -3.20
C LEU A 33 -7.77 -0.77 -4.49
N GLU A 34 -6.99 -1.86 -4.50
CA GLU A 34 -6.84 -2.73 -5.68
C GLU A 34 -8.14 -3.42 -6.13
N MET A 35 -9.06 -3.67 -5.21
CA MET A 35 -10.38 -4.25 -5.49
C MET A 35 -11.34 -3.27 -6.19
N GLN A 36 -11.08 -1.97 -6.15
CA GLN A 36 -11.94 -0.98 -6.81
C GLN A 36 -11.75 -1.04 -8.32
N ARG A 37 -12.84 -1.22 -9.08
CA ARG A 37 -12.79 -1.26 -10.56
C ARG A 37 -12.30 0.05 -11.18
N SER A 38 -12.52 1.17 -10.50
CA SER A 38 -12.05 2.49 -10.92
C SER A 38 -10.56 2.72 -10.63
N PHE A 39 -9.89 1.82 -9.92
CA PHE A 39 -8.49 1.98 -9.53
C PHE A 39 -7.55 1.52 -10.64
N SER A 40 -7.05 2.49 -11.40
CA SER A 40 -6.28 2.23 -12.62
C SER A 40 -4.84 1.79 -12.31
N MET A 41 -4.14 1.24 -13.32
CA MET A 41 -2.71 0.92 -13.19
C MET A 41 -1.84 2.14 -12.87
N ARG A 42 -2.25 3.34 -13.31
CA ARG A 42 -1.59 4.59 -12.94
C ARG A 42 -1.75 4.89 -11.46
N ASP A 43 -2.95 4.72 -10.92
CA ASP A 43 -3.23 4.95 -9.49
C ASP A 43 -2.48 3.95 -8.62
N ARG A 44 -2.38 2.69 -9.05
CA ARG A 44 -1.55 1.66 -8.40
C ARG A 44 -0.08 2.10 -8.30
N GLY A 45 0.51 2.54 -9.41
CA GLY A 45 1.90 3.02 -9.43
C GLY A 45 2.12 4.25 -8.56
N ASN A 46 1.16 5.19 -8.57
CA ASN A 46 1.22 6.39 -7.74
C ASN A 46 1.15 6.05 -6.24
N VAL A 47 0.19 5.22 -5.82
CA VAL A 47 0.04 4.81 -4.42
C VAL A 47 1.25 4.00 -3.95
N ALA A 48 1.77 3.09 -4.76
CA ALA A 48 2.97 2.34 -4.44
C ALA A 48 4.17 3.28 -4.20
N SER A 49 4.38 4.25 -5.09
CA SER A 49 5.47 5.23 -4.95
C SER A 49 5.32 6.09 -3.68
N LEU A 50 4.10 6.57 -3.39
CA LEU A 50 3.82 7.36 -2.19
C LEU A 50 4.02 6.56 -0.90
N ILE A 51 3.58 5.29 -0.85
CA ILE A 51 3.80 4.40 0.30
C ILE A 51 5.29 4.16 0.50
N MET A 52 6.04 3.91 -0.57
CA MET A 52 7.50 3.71 -0.50
C MET A 52 8.22 4.95 0.00
N THR A 53 7.83 6.15 -0.45
CA THR A 53 8.37 7.41 0.07
C THR A 53 8.01 7.61 1.55
N ALA A 54 6.75 7.36 1.94
CA ALA A 54 6.31 7.48 3.32
C ALA A 54 7.02 6.49 4.27
N LEU A 55 7.46 5.34 3.75
CA LEU A 55 8.16 4.29 4.48
C LEU A 55 9.69 4.30 4.27
N GLN A 56 10.27 5.34 3.66
CA GLN A 56 11.70 5.38 3.33
C GLN A 56 12.61 5.15 4.55
N GLY A 57 12.20 5.63 5.75
CA GLY A 57 12.94 5.40 7.00
C GLY A 57 12.74 4.02 7.64
N ARG A 58 11.89 3.15 7.05
CA ARG A 58 11.52 1.83 7.55
C ARG A 58 11.48 0.78 6.43
N LEU A 59 12.59 0.66 5.70
CA LEU A 59 12.71 -0.27 4.57
C LEU A 59 12.53 -1.74 4.96
N GLU A 60 12.91 -2.13 6.19
CA GLU A 60 12.67 -3.49 6.68
C GLU A 60 11.17 -3.81 6.74
N TYR A 61 10.38 -2.90 7.31
CA TYR A 61 8.92 -3.02 7.35
C TYR A 61 8.31 -2.99 5.95
N ALA A 62 8.76 -2.09 5.08
CA ALA A 62 8.28 -2.02 3.70
C ALA A 62 8.56 -3.32 2.94
N THR A 63 9.74 -3.92 3.13
CA THR A 63 10.13 -5.19 2.51
C THR A 63 9.29 -6.35 3.02
N ASP A 64 9.00 -6.39 4.32
CA ASP A 64 8.13 -7.40 4.92
C ASP A 64 6.69 -7.31 4.37
N VAL A 65 6.15 -6.08 4.24
CA VAL A 65 4.84 -5.85 3.60
C VAL A 65 4.87 -6.29 2.13
N LEU A 66 5.92 -5.96 1.38
CA LEU A 66 6.08 -6.36 -0.02
C LEU A 66 6.13 -7.89 -0.17
N LYS A 67 6.88 -8.59 0.68
CA LYS A 67 6.93 -10.07 0.68
C LYS A 67 5.55 -10.69 0.91
N HIS A 68 4.77 -10.12 1.82
CA HIS A 68 3.40 -10.58 2.07
C HIS A 68 2.51 -10.36 0.84
N LEU A 69 2.54 -9.17 0.25
CA LEU A 69 1.75 -8.85 -0.95
C LEU A 69 2.13 -9.73 -2.15
N LEU A 70 3.43 -10.02 -2.33
CA LEU A 70 3.89 -10.94 -3.38
C LEU A 70 3.43 -12.37 -3.13
N SER A 71 3.42 -12.82 -1.87
CA SER A 71 2.90 -14.14 -1.51
C SER A 71 1.41 -14.24 -1.83
N ASP A 72 0.62 -13.24 -1.45
CA ASP A 72 -0.81 -13.15 -1.81
C ASP A 72 -1.02 -13.19 -3.34
N LEU A 73 -0.17 -12.50 -4.09
CA LEU A 73 -0.25 -12.46 -5.55
C LEU A 73 0.04 -13.84 -6.16
N ILE A 74 1.02 -14.57 -5.62
CA ILE A 74 1.33 -15.94 -6.03
C ILE A 74 0.15 -16.85 -5.74
N ASP A 75 -0.36 -16.83 -4.51
CA ASP A 75 -1.48 -17.69 -4.09
C ASP A 75 -2.72 -17.46 -4.96
N LYS A 76 -3.11 -16.20 -5.18
CA LYS A 76 -4.22 -15.86 -6.07
C LYS A 76 -4.02 -16.31 -7.51
N ASN A 77 -2.79 -16.24 -8.03
CA ASN A 77 -2.49 -16.69 -9.40
C ASN A 77 -2.54 -18.21 -9.52
N LEU A 78 -2.05 -18.94 -8.51
CA LEU A 78 -2.13 -20.39 -8.44
C LEU A 78 -3.58 -20.88 -8.34
N GLU A 79 -4.40 -20.23 -7.50
CA GLU A 79 -5.84 -20.49 -7.38
C GLU A 79 -6.58 -20.23 -8.71
N SER A 80 -6.21 -19.17 -9.42
CA SER A 80 -6.82 -18.80 -10.70
C SER A 80 -6.40 -19.70 -11.88
N LYS A 81 -5.54 -20.71 -11.64
CA LYS A 81 -4.91 -21.56 -12.68
C LYS A 81 -4.22 -20.75 -13.78
N ASN A 82 -3.78 -19.53 -13.48
CA ASN A 82 -3.08 -18.69 -14.44
C ASN A 82 -1.69 -19.29 -14.72
N HIS A 83 -1.27 -19.24 -15.98
CA HIS A 83 0.04 -19.78 -16.36
C HIS A 83 1.13 -19.04 -15.57
N PRO A 84 2.05 -19.73 -14.87
CA PRO A 84 3.00 -19.11 -13.93
C PRO A 84 3.93 -18.05 -14.55
N LYS A 85 4.06 -18.03 -15.88
CA LYS A 85 4.77 -16.98 -16.64
C LYS A 85 4.07 -15.60 -16.68
N LEU A 86 2.82 -15.50 -16.24
CA LEU A 86 2.03 -14.25 -16.24
C LEU A 86 2.03 -13.51 -14.89
N LEU A 87 2.65 -14.09 -13.86
CA LEU A 87 2.52 -13.66 -12.47
C LEU A 87 3.08 -12.24 -12.20
N LEU A 88 3.96 -11.75 -13.08
CA LEU A 88 4.68 -10.47 -12.93
C LEU A 88 4.85 -9.71 -14.27
N ARG A 89 4.01 -9.97 -15.28
CA ARG A 89 4.11 -9.33 -16.60
C ARG A 89 3.42 -7.98 -16.66
#